data_AF-A0A838YDZ1-F1
#
_entry.id   AF-A0A838YDZ1-F1
#
_cell.length_a   1.000
_cell.length_b   1.000
_cell.length_c   1.000
_cell.angle_alpha   90.00
_cell.angle_beta   90.00
_cell.angle_gamma   90.00
#
_symmetry.space_group_name_H-M   'P 1'
#
loop_
_entity.id
_entity.type
_entity.pdbx_description
1 polymer ?
#
loop_
_entity_poly.entity_id
_entity_poly.type
_entity_poly.pdbx_seq_one_letter_code
_entity_poly.pdbx_strand_id
1 'polypeptide(L)'
;MSLNDFIKKAELLDVKKFENEIKIAVLSNFTHRGLLETIKVKTSELNTNCLTYSCGYNQYSQEMLDPSSNLYKFSSDLIFLMLDLSNFFGNDFYSIDSFPIESKKEMIENKIAEIKNLINSFQNRNNSKIIIFNFPIPIYSPKGINEFKTNYGLKEMVANLNQALYDFSKTKSSVYVYDFNAFVMYYGQQNI
;
A
#
# COMPACT_ATOMS: atom_id res chain seq x y z
N MET A 1 -13.10 -3.19 -20.26
CA MET A 1 -11.80 -3.82 -20.61
C MET A 1 -11.47 -4.78 -19.49
N SER A 2 -11.24 -6.05 -19.79
CA SER A 2 -10.95 -7.09 -18.81
C SER A 2 -9.47 -7.03 -18.36
N LEU A 3 -9.14 -7.70 -17.26
CA LEU A 3 -7.75 -7.84 -16.81
C LEU A 3 -6.84 -8.47 -17.89
N ASN A 4 -7.36 -9.49 -18.59
CA ASN A 4 -6.62 -10.14 -19.68
C ASN A 4 -6.36 -9.20 -20.85
N ASP A 5 -7.25 -8.23 -21.11
CA ASP A 5 -7.03 -7.22 -22.14
C ASP A 5 -5.87 -6.29 -21.76
N PHE A 6 -5.74 -5.93 -20.47
CA PHE A 6 -4.61 -5.13 -19.98
C PHE A 6 -3.28 -5.88 -20.10
N ILE A 7 -3.26 -7.16 -19.72
CA ILE A 7 -2.06 -8.01 -19.84
C ILE A 7 -1.60 -8.09 -21.30
N LYS A 8 -2.52 -8.45 -22.21
CA LYS A 8 -2.21 -8.52 -23.66
C LYS A 8 -1.74 -7.17 -24.22
N LYS A 9 -2.39 -6.07 -23.82
CA LYS A 9 -1.97 -4.74 -24.26
C LYS A 9 -0.58 -4.38 -23.76
N ALA A 10 -0.26 -4.69 -22.50
CA ALA A 10 1.05 -4.40 -21.93
C ALA A 10 2.19 -5.12 -22.69
N GLU A 11 1.97 -6.35 -23.14
CA GLU A 11 2.92 -7.12 -23.95
C GLU A 11 3.15 -6.53 -25.35
N LEU A 12 2.14 -5.86 -25.91
CA LEU A 12 2.17 -5.27 -27.26
C LEU A 12 2.67 -3.82 -27.29
N LEU A 13 3.02 -3.22 -26.15
CA LEU A 13 3.52 -1.84 -26.09
C LEU A 13 4.88 -1.74 -26.78
N ASP A 14 4.98 -0.83 -27.76
CA ASP A 14 6.25 -0.50 -28.41
C ASP A 14 6.94 0.64 -27.66
N VAL A 15 7.93 0.29 -26.84
CA VAL A 15 8.68 1.23 -25.99
C VAL A 15 9.35 2.37 -26.75
N LYS A 16 9.64 2.20 -28.05
CA LYS A 16 10.33 3.21 -28.87
C LYS A 16 9.45 4.41 -29.23
N LYS A 17 8.14 4.34 -28.96
CA LYS A 17 7.17 5.38 -29.32
C LYS A 17 6.97 6.44 -28.25
N PHE A 18 7.53 6.27 -27.05
CA PHE A 18 7.29 7.17 -25.94
C PHE A 18 8.40 8.21 -25.81
N GLU A 19 8.02 9.44 -25.46
CA GLU A 19 8.95 10.56 -25.26
C GLU A 19 9.54 10.60 -23.85
N ASN A 20 8.80 10.04 -22.88
CA ASN A 20 9.17 10.03 -21.47
C ASN A 20 9.25 8.60 -20.95
N GLU A 21 9.98 8.39 -19.87
CA GLU A 21 10.05 7.12 -19.13
C GLU A 21 9.85 7.36 -17.63
N ILE A 22 9.17 6.43 -16.97
CA ILE A 22 9.03 6.38 -15.52
C ILE A 22 9.26 4.95 -14.99
N LYS A 23 9.93 4.84 -13.85
CA LYS A 23 10.15 3.59 -13.13
C LYS A 23 9.23 3.52 -11.92
N ILE A 24 8.30 2.56 -11.92
CA ILE A 24 7.31 2.40 -10.86
C ILE A 24 7.52 1.06 -10.15
N ALA A 25 7.74 1.09 -8.84
CA ALA A 25 7.73 -0.12 -8.02
C ALA A 25 6.40 -0.28 -7.29
N VAL A 26 5.95 -1.53 -7.16
CA VAL A 26 4.83 -1.92 -6.29
C VAL A 26 5.40 -2.81 -5.18
N LEU A 27 5.26 -2.35 -3.95
CA LEU A 27 5.64 -3.07 -2.75
C LEU A 27 4.36 -3.47 -2.01
N SER A 28 4.22 -4.76 -1.70
CA SER A 28 3.00 -5.23 -1.05
C SER A 28 3.21 -6.45 -0.17
N ASN A 29 2.24 -6.68 0.72
CA ASN A 29 2.13 -7.91 1.51
C ASN A 29 1.02 -8.85 1.02
N PHE A 30 0.48 -8.62 -0.17
CA PHE A 30 -0.54 -9.47 -0.80
C PHE A 30 -0.33 -9.54 -2.32
N THR A 31 -1.00 -10.49 -2.97
CA THR A 31 -0.89 -10.68 -4.43
C THR A 31 -1.72 -9.66 -5.19
N HIS A 32 -1.13 -8.98 -6.17
CA HIS A 32 -1.76 -7.91 -6.96
C HIS A 32 -1.64 -8.19 -8.47
N ARG A 33 -2.15 -9.34 -8.89
CA ARG A 33 -2.01 -9.82 -10.28
C ARG A 33 -2.61 -8.83 -11.28
N GLY A 34 -1.86 -8.53 -12.34
CA GLY A 34 -2.32 -7.66 -13.43
C GLY A 34 -2.24 -6.16 -13.14
N LEU A 35 -1.88 -5.76 -11.91
CA LEU A 35 -1.76 -4.35 -11.55
C LEU A 35 -0.60 -3.67 -12.28
N LEU A 36 0.57 -4.32 -12.37
CA LEU A 36 1.74 -3.76 -13.06
C LEU A 36 1.45 -3.55 -14.55
N GLU A 37 0.79 -4.52 -15.19
CA GLU A 37 0.37 -4.45 -16.59
C GLU A 37 -0.66 -3.33 -16.80
N THR A 38 -1.61 -3.20 -15.88
CA THR A 38 -2.58 -2.10 -15.90
C THR A 38 -1.89 -0.75 -15.78
N ILE A 39 -0.93 -0.60 -14.87
CA ILE A 39 -0.11 0.61 -14.72
C ILE A 39 0.65 0.91 -16.01
N LYS A 40 1.30 -0.08 -16.64
CA LYS A 40 2.00 0.11 -17.92
C LYS A 40 1.09 0.66 -19.00
N VAL A 41 -0.07 0.03 -19.20
CA VAL A 41 -1.04 0.48 -20.20
C VAL A 41 -1.54 1.88 -19.88
N LYS A 42 -1.90 2.17 -18.62
CA LYS A 42 -2.39 3.50 -18.23
C LYS A 42 -1.35 4.60 -18.36
N THR A 43 -0.08 4.30 -18.08
CA THR A 43 1.01 5.25 -18.30
C THR A 43 1.29 5.45 -19.79
N SER A 44 1.14 4.40 -20.62
CA SER A 44 1.28 4.53 -22.08
C SER A 44 0.19 5.42 -22.71
N GLU A 45 -1.03 5.41 -22.16
CA GLU A 45 -2.11 6.32 -22.56
C GLU A 45 -1.75 7.80 -22.27
N LEU A 46 -0.76 8.04 -21.41
CA LEU A 46 -0.18 9.36 -21.10
C LEU A 46 1.13 9.62 -21.89
N ASN A 47 1.37 8.90 -22.99
CA ASN A 47 2.57 8.99 -23.83
C ASN A 47 3.91 8.80 -23.07
N THR A 48 3.91 7.92 -22.07
CA THR A 48 5.07 7.66 -21.22
C THR A 48 5.35 6.16 -21.13
N ASN A 49 6.61 5.75 -21.33
CA ASN A 49 7.06 4.39 -21.10
C ASN A 49 7.08 4.11 -19.60
N CYS A 50 6.68 2.90 -19.19
CA CYS A 50 6.68 2.51 -17.79
C CYS A 50 7.45 1.22 -17.58
N LEU A 51 8.59 1.34 -16.90
CA LEU A 51 9.28 0.20 -16.34
C LEU A 51 8.68 -0.08 -14.97
N THR A 52 8.44 -1.36 -14.67
CA THR A 52 7.77 -1.75 -13.43
C THR A 52 8.59 -2.77 -12.66
N TYR A 53 8.55 -2.67 -11.34
CA TYR A 53 9.12 -3.65 -10.41
C TYR A 53 8.07 -4.07 -9.38
N SER A 54 8.08 -5.34 -8.98
CA SER A 54 7.30 -5.84 -7.84
C SER A 54 8.24 -6.58 -6.90
N CYS A 55 8.10 -6.34 -5.60
CA CYS A 55 8.75 -7.21 -4.61
C CYS A 55 8.09 -8.59 -4.57
N GLY A 56 8.75 -9.55 -3.93
CA GLY A 56 8.11 -10.81 -3.54
C GLY A 56 7.02 -10.59 -2.49
N TYR A 57 6.18 -11.61 -2.30
CA TYR A 57 5.07 -11.60 -1.34
C TYR A 57 5.58 -11.25 0.07
N ASN A 58 5.03 -10.18 0.65
CA ASN A 58 5.37 -9.74 2.02
C ASN A 58 6.86 -9.44 2.25
N GLN A 59 7.57 -9.01 1.19
CA GLN A 59 9.00 -8.64 1.26
C GLN A 59 9.24 -7.12 1.20
N TYR A 60 8.18 -6.30 1.32
CA TYR A 60 8.28 -4.84 1.22
C TYR A 60 9.32 -4.25 2.19
N SER A 61 9.39 -4.76 3.43
CA SER A 61 10.30 -4.27 4.46
C SER A 61 11.74 -4.62 4.14
N GLN A 62 12.02 -5.87 3.76
CA GLN A 62 13.36 -6.32 3.35
C GLN A 62 13.88 -5.51 2.16
N GLU A 63 13.06 -5.31 1.14
CA GLU A 63 13.43 -4.56 -0.06
C GLU A 63 13.78 -3.10 0.23
N MET A 64 13.07 -2.46 1.19
CA MET A 64 13.34 -1.07 1.57
C MET A 64 14.52 -0.92 2.54
N LEU A 65 14.81 -1.94 3.37
CA LEU A 65 15.90 -1.88 4.35
C LEU A 65 17.25 -2.27 3.78
N ASP A 66 17.31 -3.25 2.87
CA ASP A 66 18.55 -3.77 2.31
C ASP A 66 19.01 -2.93 1.10
N PRO A 67 20.12 -2.16 1.19
CA PRO A 67 20.63 -1.36 0.07
C PRO A 67 21.07 -2.20 -1.14
N SER A 68 21.24 -3.51 -0.98
CA SER A 68 21.58 -4.45 -2.05
C SER A 68 20.36 -5.09 -2.72
N SER A 69 19.14 -4.75 -2.27
CA SER A 69 17.89 -5.29 -2.78
C SER A 69 17.65 -4.92 -4.25
N ASN A 70 16.69 -5.62 -4.87
CA ASN A 70 16.34 -5.36 -6.25
C ASN A 70 15.59 -4.03 -6.41
N LEU A 71 14.87 -3.56 -5.39
CA LEU A 71 14.28 -2.23 -5.34
C LEU A 71 15.32 -1.12 -5.51
N TYR A 72 16.44 -1.20 -4.78
CA TYR A 72 17.53 -0.21 -4.90
C TYR A 72 18.19 -0.28 -6.27
N LYS A 73 18.45 -1.48 -6.80
CA LYS A 73 19.00 -1.66 -8.15
C LYS A 73 18.07 -1.14 -9.24
N PHE A 74 16.77 -1.31 -9.07
CA PHE A 74 15.75 -0.84 -10.01
C PHE A 74 15.70 0.69 -10.07
N SER A 75 15.97 1.37 -8.94
CA SER A 75 16.00 2.84 -8.82
C SER A 75 14.68 3.47 -9.30
N SER A 76 13.59 3.11 -8.64
CA SER A 76 12.24 3.65 -8.91
C SER A 76 12.19 5.18 -8.81
N ASP A 77 11.30 5.80 -9.60
CA ASP A 77 10.88 7.19 -9.44
C ASP A 77 9.69 7.29 -8.49
N LEU A 78 8.80 6.28 -8.55
CA LEU A 78 7.57 6.19 -7.78
C LEU A 78 7.41 4.80 -7.18
N ILE A 79 6.96 4.74 -5.93
CA ILE A 79 6.69 3.50 -5.20
C ILE A 79 5.24 3.51 -4.73
N PHE A 80 4.48 2.48 -5.06
CA PHE A 80 3.21 2.18 -4.41
C PHE A 80 3.46 1.20 -3.26
N LEU A 81 3.15 1.60 -2.03
CA LEU A 81 3.19 0.74 -0.85
C LEU A 81 1.75 0.32 -0.49
N MET A 82 1.45 -0.97 -0.71
CA MET A 82 0.10 -1.54 -0.58
C MET A 82 0.10 -2.63 0.48
N LEU A 83 -0.46 -2.34 1.64
CA LEU A 83 -0.51 -3.28 2.76
C LEU A 83 -1.96 -3.68 3.06
N ASP A 84 -2.22 -4.98 3.06
CA ASP A 84 -3.41 -5.60 3.61
C ASP A 84 -3.32 -5.62 5.14
N LEU A 85 -4.44 -5.27 5.78
CA LEU A 85 -4.54 -5.14 7.23
C LEU A 85 -4.28 -6.48 7.95
N SER A 86 -4.87 -7.57 7.47
CA SER A 86 -4.72 -8.88 8.11
C SER A 86 -3.29 -9.40 8.04
N ASN A 87 -2.63 -9.26 6.90
CA ASN A 87 -1.21 -9.62 6.75
C ASN A 87 -0.28 -8.69 7.54
N PHE A 88 -0.63 -7.41 7.67
CA PHE A 88 0.17 -6.43 8.38
C PHE A 88 0.13 -6.62 9.91
N PHE A 89 -1.03 -6.97 10.45
CA PHE A 89 -1.20 -7.33 11.86
C PHE A 89 -0.89 -8.82 12.15
N GLY A 90 -0.82 -9.67 11.13
CA GLY A 90 -0.48 -11.08 11.27
C GLY A 90 -1.48 -11.83 12.16
N ASN A 91 -0.95 -12.71 13.02
CA ASN A 91 -1.78 -13.53 13.93
C ASN A 91 -2.64 -12.68 14.88
N ASP A 92 -2.15 -11.51 15.29
CA ASP A 92 -2.86 -10.64 16.23
C ASP A 92 -4.16 -10.10 15.64
N PHE A 93 -4.26 -10.01 14.30
CA PHE A 93 -5.46 -9.52 13.63
C PHE A 93 -6.72 -10.30 14.03
N TYR A 94 -6.61 -11.63 14.10
CA TYR A 94 -7.74 -12.51 14.40
C TYR A 94 -8.10 -12.56 15.88
N SER A 95 -7.23 -12.04 16.75
CA SER A 95 -7.45 -11.94 18.20
C SER A 95 -7.57 -10.49 18.67
N ILE A 96 -7.67 -9.51 17.77
CA ILE A 96 -7.70 -8.07 18.11
C ILE A 96 -8.71 -7.76 19.21
N ASP A 97 -9.89 -8.36 19.14
CA ASP A 97 -10.98 -8.09 20.09
C ASP A 97 -10.73 -8.57 21.52
N SER A 98 -9.78 -9.50 21.70
CA SER A 98 -9.41 -10.03 23.01
C SER A 98 -8.42 -9.15 23.76
N PHE A 99 -7.71 -8.25 23.06
CA PHE A 99 -6.71 -7.40 23.70
C PHE A 99 -7.34 -6.25 24.50
N PRO A 100 -6.74 -5.87 25.65
CA PRO A 100 -7.08 -4.65 26.35
C PRO A 100 -6.92 -3.40 25.47
N ILE A 101 -7.67 -2.34 25.80
CA ILE A 101 -7.65 -1.07 25.04
C ILE A 101 -6.24 -0.50 24.93
N GLU A 102 -5.47 -0.49 26.02
CA GLU A 102 -4.11 0.06 26.02
C GLU A 102 -3.17 -0.76 25.13
N SER A 103 -3.26 -2.09 25.16
CA SER A 103 -2.50 -2.96 24.25
C SER A 103 -2.87 -2.73 22.79
N LYS A 104 -4.15 -2.48 22.47
CA LYS A 104 -4.59 -2.14 21.11
C LYS A 104 -3.98 -0.83 20.63
N LYS A 105 -3.98 0.21 21.47
CA LYS A 105 -3.36 1.51 21.15
C LYS A 105 -1.86 1.37 20.91
N GLU A 106 -1.17 0.69 21.81
CA GLU A 106 0.26 0.39 21.68
C GLU A 106 0.55 -0.36 20.37
N MET A 107 -0.29 -1.34 20.02
CA MET A 107 -0.15 -2.09 18.77
C MET A 107 -0.28 -1.18 17.53
N ILE A 108 -1.21 -0.22 17.54
CA ILE A 108 -1.35 0.77 16.46
C ILE A 108 -0.14 1.70 16.40
N GLU A 109 0.33 2.20 17.54
CA GLU A 109 1.52 3.06 17.62
C GLU A 109 2.76 2.35 17.08
N ASN A 110 2.97 1.09 17.47
CA ASN A 110 4.07 0.26 16.99
C ASN A 110 4.00 0.02 15.48
N LYS A 111 2.82 -0.28 14.94
CA LYS A 111 2.62 -0.49 13.50
C LYS A 111 2.86 0.79 12.69
N ILE A 112 2.44 1.94 13.21
CA ILE A 112 2.76 3.23 12.59
C ILE A 112 4.26 3.52 12.66
N ALA A 113 4.90 3.25 13.79
CA ALA A 113 6.34 3.43 13.94
C ALA A 113 7.12 2.54 12.96
N GLU A 114 6.68 1.30 12.73
CA GLU A 114 7.25 0.39 11.73
C GLU A 114 7.28 1.04 10.33
N ILE A 115 6.13 1.54 9.85
CA ILE A 115 6.01 2.19 8.54
C ILE A 115 6.87 3.47 8.48
N LYS A 116 6.80 4.32 9.50
CA LYS A 116 7.57 5.58 9.57
C LYS A 116 9.07 5.32 9.51
N ASN A 117 9.55 4.38 10.31
CA ASN A 117 10.97 4.03 10.38
C ASN A 117 11.46 3.41 9.07
N LEU A 118 10.64 2.57 8.45
CA LEU A 118 10.94 1.97 7.15
C LEU A 118 11.10 3.04 6.06
N ILE A 119 10.12 3.94 5.94
CA ILE A 119 10.13 5.02 4.95
C ILE A 119 11.29 6.00 5.22
N ASN A 120 11.50 6.39 6.47
CA ASN A 120 12.62 7.27 6.83
C ASN A 120 13.97 6.66 6.48
N SER A 121 14.16 5.37 6.78
CA SER A 121 15.41 4.66 6.48
C SER A 121 15.66 4.57 4.98
N PHE A 122 14.61 4.29 4.19
CA PHE A 122 14.69 4.22 2.73
C PHE A 122 15.00 5.59 2.10
N GLN A 123 14.32 6.65 2.55
CA GLN A 123 14.48 8.01 2.01
C GLN A 123 15.87 8.61 2.27
N ASN A 124 16.60 8.13 3.28
CA ASN A 124 17.99 8.57 3.50
C ASN A 124 18.94 8.16 2.37
N ARG A 125 18.52 7.24 1.50
CA ARG A 125 19.35 6.65 0.43
C ARG A 125 18.71 6.75 -0.95
N ASN A 126 17.45 7.18 -1.05
CA ASN A 126 16.68 7.17 -2.28
C ASN A 126 15.68 8.35 -2.33
N ASN A 127 15.51 8.95 -3.51
CA ASN A 127 14.65 10.11 -3.73
C ASN A 127 13.27 9.77 -4.34
N SER A 128 12.88 8.49 -4.35
CA SER A 128 11.57 8.03 -4.84
C SER A 128 10.43 8.77 -4.14
N LYS A 129 9.39 9.09 -4.90
CA LYS A 129 8.08 9.42 -4.32
C LYS A 129 7.42 8.13 -3.85
N ILE A 130 6.74 8.17 -2.70
CA ILE A 130 6.06 7.01 -2.12
C ILE A 130 4.57 7.34 -1.97
N ILE A 131 3.72 6.51 -2.55
CA ILE A 131 2.27 6.54 -2.37
C ILE A 131 1.88 5.36 -1.48
N ILE A 132 1.43 5.67 -0.26
CA ILE A 132 0.94 4.68 0.70
C ILE A 132 -0.57 4.53 0.49
N PHE A 133 -1.03 3.30 0.32
CA PHE A 133 -2.46 3.01 0.36
C PHE A 133 -2.89 2.98 1.81
N ASN A 134 -3.89 3.80 2.17
CA ASN A 134 -4.51 3.66 3.50
C ASN A 134 -5.32 2.34 3.58
N PHE A 135 -5.79 2.00 4.77
CA PHE A 135 -6.47 0.74 5.02
C PHE A 135 -7.99 0.88 4.93
N PRO A 136 -8.69 0.02 4.18
CA PRO A 136 -10.15 -0.01 4.20
C PRO A 136 -10.68 -0.31 5.61
N ILE A 137 -11.66 0.47 6.07
CA ILE A 137 -12.31 0.22 7.36
C ILE A 137 -13.14 -1.07 7.23
N PRO A 138 -12.90 -2.09 8.07
CA PRO A 138 -13.64 -3.35 7.98
C PRO A 138 -15.15 -3.15 8.10
N ILE A 139 -15.91 -3.72 7.17
CA ILE A 139 -17.39 -3.71 7.27
C ILE A 139 -17.83 -4.63 8.41
N TYR A 140 -17.21 -5.81 8.50
CA TYR A 140 -17.42 -6.81 9.54
C TYR A 140 -16.63 -6.48 10.82
N SER A 141 -17.29 -6.64 11.96
CA SER A 141 -16.66 -6.75 13.27
C SER A 141 -17.28 -7.96 13.98
N PRO A 142 -16.50 -8.80 14.69
CA PRO A 142 -17.03 -9.87 15.54
C PRO A 142 -18.04 -9.38 16.58
N LYS A 143 -17.99 -8.09 16.94
CA LYS A 143 -18.93 -7.45 17.88
C LYS A 143 -20.23 -6.95 17.20
N GLY A 144 -20.34 -7.06 15.87
CA GLY A 144 -21.51 -6.66 15.11
C GLY A 144 -21.93 -5.22 15.42
N ILE A 145 -23.21 -5.03 15.73
CA ILE A 145 -23.76 -3.70 16.10
C ILE A 145 -23.14 -3.11 17.37
N ASN A 146 -22.55 -3.95 18.23
CA ASN A 146 -21.91 -3.51 19.47
C ASN A 146 -20.51 -2.90 19.24
N GLU A 147 -19.99 -2.96 18.01
CA GLU A 147 -18.74 -2.30 17.61
C GLU A 147 -18.76 -0.81 17.99
N PHE A 148 -19.86 -0.11 17.71
CA PHE A 148 -19.98 1.33 17.96
C PHE A 148 -20.20 1.71 19.43
N LYS A 149 -20.41 0.72 20.30
CA LYS A 149 -20.45 0.89 21.76
C LYS A 149 -19.16 0.42 22.44
N THR A 150 -18.29 -0.23 21.68
CA THR A 150 -17.02 -0.72 22.17
C THR A 150 -16.02 0.43 22.16
N ASN A 151 -15.50 0.80 23.33
CA ASN A 151 -14.39 1.74 23.40
C ASN A 151 -13.19 1.15 22.66
N TYR A 152 -12.67 1.86 21.66
CA TYR A 152 -11.52 1.43 20.88
C TYR A 152 -11.71 0.07 20.18
N GLY A 153 -12.80 -0.02 19.40
CA GLY A 153 -13.10 -1.15 18.51
C GLY A 153 -12.18 -1.22 17.28
N LEU A 154 -12.30 -2.29 16.49
CA LEU A 154 -11.52 -2.50 15.28
C LEU A 154 -11.66 -1.34 14.27
N LYS A 155 -12.87 -0.80 14.10
CA LYS A 155 -13.10 0.32 13.15
C LYS A 155 -12.38 1.59 13.61
N GLU A 156 -12.39 1.86 14.92
CA GLU A 156 -11.68 3.00 15.51
C GLU A 156 -10.16 2.84 15.40
N MET A 157 -9.64 1.63 15.65
CA MET A 157 -8.24 1.29 15.46
C MET A 157 -7.77 1.55 14.02
N VAL A 158 -8.52 1.08 13.02
CA VAL A 158 -8.17 1.28 11.60
C VAL A 158 -8.29 2.76 11.20
N ALA A 159 -9.29 3.47 11.71
CA ALA A 159 -9.42 4.92 11.49
C ALA A 159 -8.21 5.68 12.07
N ASN A 160 -7.76 5.30 13.27
CA ASN A 160 -6.56 5.88 13.91
C ASN A 160 -5.28 5.58 13.12
N LEU A 161 -5.13 4.35 12.62
CA LEU A 161 -4.03 3.96 11.74
C LEU A 161 -4.00 4.83 10.49
N ASN A 162 -5.13 4.99 9.81
CA ASN A 162 -5.25 5.85 8.63
C ASN A 162 -4.92 7.31 8.93
N GLN A 163 -5.46 7.85 10.03
CA GLN A 163 -5.19 9.22 10.46
C GLN A 163 -3.70 9.45 10.68
N ALA A 164 -3.02 8.52 11.35
CA ALA A 164 -1.60 8.60 11.59
C ALA A 164 -0.76 8.52 10.30
N LEU A 165 -1.20 7.77 9.28
CA LEU A 165 -0.57 7.77 7.95
C LEU A 165 -0.73 9.12 7.25
N TYR A 166 -1.93 9.73 7.30
CA TYR A 166 -2.15 11.06 6.75
C TYR A 166 -1.25 12.10 7.42
N ASP A 167 -1.20 12.10 8.76
CA ASP A 167 -0.39 13.05 9.49
C ASP A 167 1.11 12.85 9.23
N PHE A 168 1.57 11.60 9.09
CA PHE A 168 2.94 11.32 8.65
C PHE A 168 3.22 11.88 7.25
N SER A 169 2.34 11.68 6.28
CA SER A 169 2.54 12.17 4.91
C SER A 169 2.70 13.69 4.84
N LYS A 170 1.96 14.45 5.68
CA LYS A 170 2.10 15.92 5.76
C LYS A 170 3.50 16.37 6.19
N THR A 171 4.25 15.52 6.89
CA THR A 171 5.62 15.82 7.32
C THR A 171 6.67 15.61 6.22
N LYS A 172 6.29 15.04 5.06
CA LYS A 172 7.21 14.64 3.98
C LYS A 172 6.64 14.99 2.61
N SER A 173 7.29 15.88 1.86
CA SER A 173 6.86 16.28 0.50
C SER A 173 6.90 15.16 -0.55
N SER A 174 7.66 14.09 -0.29
CA SER A 174 7.80 12.91 -1.16
C SER A 174 6.90 11.75 -0.76
N VAL A 175 6.09 11.87 0.30
CA VAL A 175 5.15 10.82 0.75
C VAL A 175 3.72 11.29 0.57
N TYR A 176 2.91 10.46 -0.06
CA TYR A 176 1.51 10.72 -0.36
C TYR A 176 0.66 9.56 0.17
N VAL A 177 -0.60 9.84 0.51
CA VAL A 177 -1.58 8.81 0.83
C VAL A 177 -2.60 8.72 -0.29
N TYR A 178 -2.80 7.54 -0.84
CA TYR A 178 -3.94 7.23 -1.68
C TYR A 178 -5.09 6.74 -0.80
N ASP A 179 -6.27 7.36 -0.94
CA ASP A 179 -7.46 7.00 -0.18
C ASP A 179 -8.13 5.73 -0.72
N PHE A 180 -7.46 4.61 -0.48
CA PHE A 180 -7.92 3.29 -0.85
C PHE A 180 -9.19 2.88 -0.08
N ASN A 181 -9.37 3.35 1.16
CA ASN A 181 -10.60 3.19 1.92
C ASN A 181 -11.81 3.77 1.16
N ALA A 182 -11.74 5.03 0.71
CA ALA A 182 -12.82 5.63 -0.07
C ALA A 182 -13.05 4.91 -1.41
N PHE A 183 -11.96 4.48 -2.07
CA PHE A 183 -12.06 3.68 -3.29
C PHE A 183 -12.85 2.37 -3.06
N VAL A 184 -12.52 1.63 -2.00
CA VAL A 184 -13.21 0.38 -1.64
C VAL A 184 -14.66 0.64 -1.24
N MET A 185 -14.93 1.72 -0.52
CA MET A 185 -16.30 2.11 -0.17
C MET A 185 -17.15 2.43 -1.40
N TYR A 186 -16.57 3.08 -2.42
CA TYR A 186 -17.30 3.47 -3.63
C TYR A 186 -17.65 2.29 -4.53
N TYR A 187 -16.69 1.39 -4.79
CA TYR A 187 -16.91 0.22 -5.65
C TYR A 187 -17.50 -1.00 -4.90
N GLY A 188 -17.52 -0.94 -3.57
CA GLY A 188 -18.04 -1.98 -2.69
C GLY A 188 -17.00 -3.06 -2.41
N GLN A 189 -16.83 -3.40 -1.13
CA GLN A 189 -15.91 -4.46 -0.69
C GLN A 189 -16.30 -5.85 -1.22
N GLN A 190 -17.55 -6.07 -1.65
CA GLN A 190 -17.94 -7.35 -2.27
C GLN A 190 -17.43 -7.52 -3.71
N ASN A 191 -16.96 -6.44 -4.34
CA ASN A 191 -16.47 -6.44 -5.72
C ASN A 191 -14.94 -6.33 -5.82
N ILE A 192 -14.23 -6.25 -4.68
CA ILE A 192 -12.77 -6.10 -4.56
C ILE A 192 -12.24 -7.29 -3.77
#